data_AF-A0A2G4SEG0-F1
#
_entry.id   AF-A0A2G4SEG0-F1
#
_cell.length_a   1.000
_cell.length_b   1.000
_cell.length_c   1.000
_cell.angle_alpha   90.00
_cell.angle_beta   90.00
_cell.angle_gamma   90.00
#
_symmetry.space_group_name_H-M   'P 1'
#
loop_
_entity.id
_entity.type
_entity.pdbx_description
1 polymer ?
#
loop_
_entity_poly.entity_id
_entity_poly.type
_entity_poly.pdbx_seq_one_letter_code
_entity_poly.pdbx_strand_id
1 'polypeptide(L)'
;MKVETIFADHDKYLSDLYGIDYVSGDPYEGWSDPGALFCDNVVFWCLIHWVMGATSKGDIRTYVSLIRGLFAEFLETVQFKVSVINSGRYKEENDVFSSLMQQKKAKELDRQSISPGYISIKVSFENVLFADLLPILKSAVKKLVGSFVIMHDMDIAVDLARISTRAIIASYLSSVGVGKTRIVNDRRSVGDNCISWYGSTTIKSTTINIRAKLYNKFVQMVESSEIRSKLGSKLSYLVANTDLDLAKKLQQYKKAGMTRLEITLYGSKVYKEKYYQGLMD
;
A
#
# COMPACT_ATOMS: atom_id res chain seq x y z
N MET A 1 18.61 19.46 -1.81
CA MET A 1 19.61 18.44 -2.15
C MET A 1 18.87 17.34 -2.88
N LYS A 2 19.08 17.19 -4.19
CA LYS A 2 18.32 16.23 -5.01
C LYS A 2 18.83 14.82 -4.70
N VAL A 3 17.92 13.86 -4.49
CA VAL A 3 18.26 12.45 -4.25
C VAL A 3 19.09 11.85 -5.40
N GLU A 4 19.02 12.49 -6.57
CA GLU A 4 19.76 12.18 -7.81
C GLU A 4 21.29 12.32 -7.69
N THR A 5 21.83 13.06 -6.71
CA THR A 5 23.29 13.28 -6.59
C THR A 5 24.02 12.35 -5.62
N ILE A 6 23.33 11.47 -4.90
CA ILE A 6 23.98 10.54 -3.94
C ILE A 6 24.45 9.25 -4.64
N PHE A 7 24.03 9.01 -5.89
CA PHE A 7 24.34 7.78 -6.64
C PHE A 7 24.94 8.01 -8.04
N ALA A 8 25.24 9.25 -8.42
CA ALA A 8 25.70 9.60 -9.78
C ALA A 8 27.03 8.91 -10.18
N ASP A 9 27.85 8.49 -9.22
CA ASP A 9 29.14 7.81 -9.48
C ASP A 9 29.04 6.28 -9.32
N HIS A 10 27.83 5.76 -9.06
CA HIS A 10 27.58 4.40 -8.60
C HIS A 10 26.33 3.77 -9.24
N ASP A 11 26.06 4.08 -10.51
CA ASP A 11 24.93 3.56 -11.28
C ASP A 11 24.81 2.02 -11.26
N LYS A 12 25.95 1.33 -11.14
CA LYS A 12 26.04 -0.13 -11.00
C LYS A 12 25.39 -0.69 -9.73
N TYR A 13 25.31 0.10 -8.65
CA TYR A 13 24.75 -0.34 -7.36
C TYR A 13 23.26 -0.01 -7.21
N LEU A 14 22.71 0.87 -8.06
CA LEU A 14 21.26 1.02 -8.21
C LEU A 14 20.62 -0.26 -8.78
N SER A 15 21.43 -1.13 -9.39
CA SER A 15 21.03 -2.42 -9.95
C SER A 15 21.39 -3.67 -9.12
N ASP A 16 21.93 -3.56 -7.90
CA ASP A 16 22.56 -4.70 -7.21
C ASP A 16 21.63 -5.86 -6.76
N LEU A 17 20.32 -5.67 -6.75
CA LEU A 17 19.32 -6.77 -6.63
C LEU A 17 18.43 -6.87 -7.89
N TYR A 18 18.56 -5.90 -8.79
CA TYR A 18 17.83 -5.79 -10.04
C TYR A 18 18.51 -6.70 -11.08
N GLY A 19 17.81 -7.75 -11.50
CA GLY A 19 18.37 -8.75 -12.42
C GLY A 19 19.05 -9.94 -11.73
N ILE A 20 19.05 -10.00 -10.39
CA ILE A 20 19.29 -11.28 -9.70
C ILE A 20 18.08 -12.16 -9.96
N ASP A 21 18.30 -13.23 -10.71
CA ASP A 21 17.31 -14.27 -10.88
C ASP A 21 17.23 -15.11 -9.57
N TYR A 22 16.18 -14.86 -8.79
CA TYR A 22 15.88 -15.59 -7.57
C TYR A 22 15.27 -16.97 -7.80
N VAL A 23 14.96 -17.33 -9.05
CA VAL A 23 14.25 -18.56 -9.43
C VAL A 23 15.06 -19.51 -10.32
N SER A 24 16.14 -19.04 -10.97
CA SER A 24 16.98 -19.88 -11.84
C SER A 24 17.46 -21.17 -11.17
N GLY A 25 16.93 -22.30 -11.62
CA GLY A 25 17.33 -23.65 -11.22
C GLY A 25 16.76 -24.15 -9.90
N ASP A 26 15.76 -23.48 -9.30
CA ASP A 26 15.19 -23.85 -8.00
C ASP A 26 13.76 -24.44 -8.13
N PRO A 27 13.42 -25.57 -7.47
CA PRO A 27 12.05 -26.13 -7.46
C PRO A 27 10.98 -25.22 -6.81
N TYR A 28 11.35 -24.06 -6.25
CA TYR A 28 10.46 -23.13 -5.57
C TYR A 28 10.01 -21.95 -6.45
N GLU A 29 10.02 -22.11 -7.77
CA GLU A 29 9.42 -21.15 -8.72
C GLU A 29 7.88 -21.17 -8.65
N GLY A 30 7.26 -19.99 -8.70
CA GLY A 30 5.81 -19.79 -8.78
C GLY A 30 5.22 -19.22 -7.49
N TRP A 31 3.93 -19.49 -7.26
CA TRP A 31 3.23 -19.19 -6.02
C TRP A 31 2.34 -20.39 -5.66
N SER A 32 2.24 -20.71 -4.37
CA SER A 32 1.28 -21.69 -3.85
C SER A 32 0.85 -21.31 -2.44
N ASP A 33 -0.17 -22.00 -1.93
CA ASP A 33 -0.54 -22.03 -0.51
C ASP A 33 -0.66 -20.64 0.14
N PRO A 34 -1.82 -19.97 0.01
CA PRO A 34 -2.01 -18.69 0.66
C PRO A 34 -1.99 -18.84 2.18
N GLY A 35 -1.20 -17.99 2.84
CA GLY A 35 -1.27 -17.79 4.28
C GLY A 35 -2.56 -17.08 4.70
N ALA A 36 -2.65 -16.76 6.00
CA ALA A 36 -3.79 -16.01 6.52
C ALA A 36 -3.88 -14.61 5.89
N LEU A 37 -5.10 -14.15 5.59
CA LEU A 37 -5.34 -12.76 5.21
C LEU A 37 -4.92 -11.81 6.32
N PHE A 38 -4.36 -10.68 5.94
CA PHE A 38 -4.14 -9.52 6.80
C PHE A 38 -4.39 -8.23 6.01
N CYS A 39 -4.46 -7.12 6.74
CA CYS A 39 -4.58 -5.78 6.17
C CYS A 39 -3.31 -5.01 6.53
N ASP A 40 -2.48 -4.68 5.53
CA ASP A 40 -1.27 -3.91 5.79
C ASP A 40 -1.63 -2.49 6.22
N ASN A 41 -2.59 -1.87 5.54
CA ASN A 41 -3.01 -0.51 5.84
C ASN A 41 -4.37 -0.11 5.26
N VAL A 42 -4.91 0.97 5.81
CA VAL A 42 -6.07 1.70 5.28
C VAL A 42 -5.69 3.16 5.10
N VAL A 43 -6.12 3.76 4.00
CA VAL A 43 -5.95 5.18 3.72
C VAL A 43 -7.27 5.90 3.90
N PHE A 44 -7.24 6.98 4.67
CA PHE A 44 -8.33 7.89 4.88
C PHE A 44 -8.09 9.21 4.18
N TRP A 45 -9.12 9.76 3.55
CA TRP A 45 -9.12 11.12 3.03
C TRP A 45 -9.95 12.01 3.95
N CYS A 46 -9.34 13.11 4.38
CA CYS A 46 -9.94 14.08 5.28
C CYS A 46 -10.24 15.35 4.48
N LEU A 47 -11.52 15.75 4.42
CA LEU A 47 -11.95 16.90 3.63
C LEU A 47 -11.44 18.21 4.26
N ILE A 48 -10.83 19.03 3.42
CA ILE A 48 -10.38 20.38 3.79
C ILE A 48 -10.86 21.41 2.78
N HIS A 49 -10.82 22.67 3.19
CA HIS A 49 -10.89 23.78 2.25
C HIS A 49 -9.48 24.07 1.71
N TRP A 50 -9.27 23.83 0.42
CA TRP A 50 -7.99 24.04 -0.27
C TRP A 50 -7.80 25.50 -0.68
N VAL A 51 -6.96 26.23 0.06
CA VAL A 51 -6.59 27.62 -0.25
C VAL A 51 -5.18 27.65 -0.84
N MET A 52 -5.06 28.11 -2.10
CA MET A 52 -3.80 28.44 -2.78
C MET A 52 -2.63 27.46 -2.58
N GLY A 53 -2.89 26.15 -2.58
CA GLY A 53 -1.83 25.14 -2.57
C GLY A 53 -1.30 24.75 -1.18
N ALA A 54 -1.86 25.28 -0.10
CA ALA A 54 -1.39 25.02 1.25
C ALA A 54 -2.45 24.32 2.11
N THR A 55 -2.06 23.18 2.67
CA THR A 55 -2.78 22.54 3.78
C THR A 55 -2.33 23.18 5.09
N SER A 56 -3.28 23.53 5.98
CA SER A 56 -2.89 24.07 7.27
C SER A 56 -2.27 22.99 8.16
N LYS A 57 -1.17 23.30 8.86
CA LYS A 57 -0.59 22.40 9.86
C LYS A 57 -1.59 22.05 10.99
N GLY A 58 -2.55 22.95 11.22
CA GLY A 58 -3.65 22.74 12.17
C GLY A 58 -4.55 21.58 11.74
N ASP A 59 -5.05 21.60 10.50
CA ASP A 59 -5.92 20.55 9.97
C ASP A 59 -5.25 19.17 10.02
N ILE A 60 -3.96 19.10 9.63
CA ILE A 60 -3.18 17.87 9.71
C ILE A 60 -3.15 17.34 11.15
N ARG A 61 -2.82 18.20 12.13
CA ARG A 61 -2.74 17.79 13.53
C ARG A 61 -4.10 17.32 14.05
N THR A 62 -5.18 18.02 13.70
CA THR A 62 -6.55 17.67 14.08
C THR A 62 -6.94 16.29 13.57
N TYR A 63 -6.82 16.05 12.26
CA TYR A 63 -7.23 14.77 11.67
C TYR A 63 -6.35 13.60 12.10
N VAL A 64 -5.03 13.82 12.22
CA VAL A 64 -4.12 12.78 12.76
C VAL A 64 -4.49 12.43 14.19
N SER A 65 -4.83 13.41 15.03
CA SER A 65 -5.22 13.17 16.42
C SER A 65 -6.58 12.48 16.52
N LEU A 66 -7.54 12.88 15.69
CA LEU A 66 -8.85 12.25 15.58
C LEU A 66 -8.73 10.76 15.20
N ILE A 67 -8.03 10.46 14.11
CA ILE A 67 -7.86 9.09 13.63
C ILE A 67 -7.08 8.26 14.65
N ARG A 68 -5.98 8.80 15.21
CA ARG A 68 -5.20 8.09 16.23
C ARG A 68 -6.02 7.81 17.48
N GLY A 69 -6.74 8.80 17.99
CA GLY A 69 -7.59 8.66 19.17
C GLY A 69 -8.66 7.60 18.96
N LEU A 70 -9.30 7.61 17.79
CA LEU A 70 -10.31 6.62 17.44
C LEU A 70 -9.77 5.19 17.38
N PHE A 71 -8.62 4.96 16.73
CA PHE A 71 -8.04 3.61 16.68
C PHE A 71 -7.50 3.17 18.05
N ALA A 72 -7.04 4.10 18.89
CA ALA A 72 -6.64 3.81 20.27
C ALA A 72 -7.80 3.38 21.18
N GLU A 73 -9.06 3.61 20.79
CA GLU A 73 -10.24 3.04 21.49
C GLU A 73 -10.33 1.51 21.32
N PHE A 74 -9.71 0.96 20.27
CA PHE A 74 -9.88 -0.45 19.89
C PHE A 74 -8.57 -1.24 19.86
N LEU A 75 -7.44 -0.58 19.64
CA LEU A 75 -6.13 -1.19 19.43
C LEU A 75 -5.09 -0.57 20.36
N GLU A 76 -4.11 -1.36 20.75
CA GLU A 76 -2.93 -0.87 21.44
C GLU A 76 -2.07 -0.02 20.49
N THR A 77 -1.33 0.94 21.03
CA THR A 77 -0.50 1.87 20.24
C THR A 77 0.64 1.19 19.47
N VAL A 78 1.00 -0.04 19.85
CA VAL A 78 1.97 -0.89 19.14
C VAL A 78 1.36 -1.61 17.94
N GLN A 79 0.04 -1.70 17.86
CA GLN A 79 -0.68 -2.43 16.81
C GLN A 79 -1.02 -1.57 15.60
N PHE A 80 -0.79 -0.25 15.66
CA PHE A 80 -1.05 0.63 14.53
C PHE A 80 -0.17 1.87 14.50
N LYS A 81 0.08 2.38 13.29
CA LYS A 81 0.82 3.63 13.05
C LYS A 81 0.05 4.55 12.14
N VAL A 82 -0.14 5.80 12.57
CA VAL A 82 -0.81 6.85 11.79
C VAL A 82 0.24 7.76 11.16
N SER A 83 0.23 7.89 9.84
CA SER A 83 1.12 8.76 9.08
C SER A 83 0.38 9.58 8.02
N VAL A 84 0.82 10.80 7.79
CA VAL A 84 0.33 11.64 6.69
C VAL A 84 1.08 11.23 5.42
N ILE A 85 0.35 10.95 4.35
CA ILE A 85 0.95 10.56 3.06
C ILE A 85 1.17 11.80 2.21
N ASN A 86 0.09 12.51 1.90
CA ASN A 86 0.09 13.70 1.06
C ASN A 86 -1.16 14.52 1.33
N SER A 87 -1.26 15.64 0.63
CA SER A 87 -2.48 16.43 0.55
C SER A 87 -2.58 17.02 -0.84
N GLY A 88 -3.81 17.26 -1.30
CA GLY A 88 -4.01 17.78 -2.64
C GLY A 88 -5.35 18.46 -2.81
N ARG A 89 -5.46 19.21 -3.89
CA ARG A 89 -6.75 19.66 -4.40
C ARG A 89 -7.52 18.44 -4.89
N TYR A 90 -8.79 18.38 -4.53
CA TYR A 90 -9.71 17.40 -5.09
C TYR A 90 -10.19 17.92 -6.45
N LYS A 91 -9.99 17.12 -7.50
CA LYS A 91 -10.52 17.40 -8.84
C LYS A 91 -11.84 16.62 -8.98
N GLU A 92 -12.87 17.30 -9.45
CA GLU A 92 -14.31 16.97 -9.35
C GLU A 92 -14.74 15.64 -10.00
N GLU A 93 -13.84 14.85 -10.59
CA GLU A 93 -14.19 13.73 -11.48
C GLU A 93 -14.62 12.43 -10.76
N ASN A 94 -14.43 12.31 -9.45
CA ASN A 94 -14.83 11.11 -8.71
C ASN A 94 -15.48 11.54 -7.38
N ASP A 95 -16.81 11.47 -7.25
CA ASP A 95 -17.67 11.82 -6.08
C ASP A 95 -17.28 11.16 -4.73
N VAL A 96 -16.03 11.36 -4.32
CA VAL A 96 -15.42 10.75 -3.13
C VAL A 96 -15.97 11.43 -1.87
N PHE A 97 -16.12 12.76 -1.90
CA PHE A 97 -16.83 13.52 -0.86
C PHE A 97 -18.21 13.97 -1.36
N SER A 98 -19.28 13.45 -0.76
CA SER A 98 -20.65 13.84 -1.12
C SER A 98 -20.88 15.36 -1.00
N SER A 99 -21.75 15.92 -1.84
CA SER A 99 -22.11 17.34 -1.79
C SER A 99 -22.62 17.76 -0.41
N LEU A 100 -23.37 16.88 0.27
CA LEU A 100 -23.82 17.12 1.64
C LEU A 100 -22.67 17.26 2.63
N MET A 101 -21.62 16.44 2.50
CA MET A 101 -20.42 16.54 3.34
C MET A 101 -19.68 17.86 3.08
N GLN A 102 -19.56 18.28 1.81
CA GLN A 102 -18.95 19.55 1.45
C GLN A 102 -19.74 20.76 1.97
N GLN A 103 -21.07 20.73 1.87
CA GLN A 103 -21.95 21.77 2.43
C GLN A 103 -21.82 21.85 3.96
N LYS A 104 -21.79 20.71 4.65
CA LYS A 104 -21.58 20.67 6.11
C LYS A 104 -20.22 21.24 6.50
N LYS A 105 -19.17 20.95 5.72
CA LYS A 105 -17.82 21.48 5.97
C LYS A 105 -17.75 22.99 5.70
N ALA A 106 -18.42 23.49 4.67
CA ALA A 106 -18.55 24.92 4.42
C ALA A 106 -19.22 25.64 5.60
N LYS A 107 -20.30 25.05 6.12
CA LYS A 107 -20.99 25.57 7.31
C LYS A 107 -20.10 25.55 8.57
N GLU A 108 -19.32 24.50 8.80
CA GLU A 108 -18.36 24.45 9.92
C GLU A 108 -17.34 25.60 9.85
N LEU A 109 -16.92 25.98 8.63
CA LEU A 109 -15.94 27.02 8.40
C LEU A 109 -16.56 28.43 8.27
N ASP A 110 -17.85 28.58 8.54
CA ASP A 110 -18.63 29.81 8.33
C ASP A 110 -18.49 30.38 6.91
N ARG A 111 -18.61 29.50 5.91
CA ARG A 111 -18.48 29.80 4.48
C ARG A 111 -19.71 29.35 3.71
N GLN A 112 -20.02 30.06 2.63
CA GLN A 112 -21.05 29.63 1.68
C GLN A 112 -20.64 28.37 0.91
N SER A 113 -19.36 28.23 0.59
CA SER A 113 -18.80 27.08 -0.12
C SER A 113 -17.33 26.86 0.23
N ILE A 114 -16.80 25.70 -0.16
CA ILE A 114 -15.38 25.38 -0.08
C ILE A 114 -14.85 25.01 -1.47
N SER A 115 -13.59 25.37 -1.72
CA SER A 115 -12.74 24.66 -2.69
C SER A 115 -12.30 23.35 -2.04
N PRO A 116 -12.77 22.18 -2.49
CA PRO A 116 -12.47 20.91 -1.83
C PRO A 116 -11.01 20.49 -2.04
N GLY A 117 -10.38 20.06 -0.94
CA GLY A 117 -9.10 19.36 -0.93
C GLY A 117 -9.15 18.19 0.04
N TYR A 118 -8.07 17.43 0.07
CA TYR A 118 -7.92 16.31 0.99
C TYR A 118 -6.56 16.31 1.69
N ILE A 119 -6.56 15.77 2.90
CA ILE A 119 -5.37 15.25 3.57
C ILE A 119 -5.48 13.74 3.56
N SER A 120 -4.49 13.07 2.99
CA SER A 120 -4.40 11.61 2.96
C SER A 120 -3.63 11.13 4.19
N ILE A 121 -4.29 10.30 5.01
CA ILE A 121 -3.74 9.74 6.24
C ILE A 121 -3.78 8.21 6.14
N LYS A 122 -2.60 7.60 6.27
CA LYS A 122 -2.42 6.16 6.37
C LYS A 122 -2.58 5.70 7.81
N VAL A 123 -3.28 4.59 8.01
CA VAL A 123 -3.19 3.78 9.22
C VAL A 123 -2.62 2.44 8.82
N SER A 124 -1.36 2.18 9.19
CA SER A 124 -0.72 0.87 9.04
C SER A 124 -1.04 0.01 10.26
N PHE A 125 -1.28 -1.28 10.08
CA PHE A 125 -1.57 -2.22 11.15
C PHE A 125 -0.41 -3.20 11.35
N GLU A 126 -0.14 -3.54 12.60
CA GLU A 126 0.89 -4.50 12.98
C GLU A 126 0.29 -5.53 13.94
N ASN A 127 0.46 -6.82 13.63
CA ASN A 127 0.00 -7.93 14.48
C ASN A 127 -1.49 -7.88 14.87
N VAL A 128 -2.35 -7.40 13.95
CA VAL A 128 -3.81 -7.45 14.11
C VAL A 128 -4.38 -8.49 13.16
N LEU A 129 -5.14 -9.44 13.69
CA LEU A 129 -5.83 -10.43 12.88
C LEU A 129 -6.89 -9.75 12.01
N PHE A 130 -7.01 -10.19 10.76
CA PHE A 130 -7.94 -9.59 9.81
C PHE A 130 -9.41 -9.66 10.28
N ALA A 131 -9.80 -10.79 10.86
CA ALA A 131 -11.13 -11.01 11.42
C ALA A 131 -11.47 -10.01 12.54
N ASP A 132 -10.49 -9.64 13.37
CA ASP A 132 -10.67 -8.68 14.48
C ASP A 132 -10.65 -7.23 13.98
N LEU A 133 -9.86 -6.96 12.93
CA LEU A 133 -9.74 -5.62 12.35
C LEU A 133 -11.03 -5.19 11.63
N LEU A 134 -11.74 -6.08 10.95
CA LEU A 134 -12.91 -5.73 10.15
C LEU A 134 -14.05 -5.07 10.96
N PRO A 135 -14.48 -5.61 12.12
CA PRO A 135 -15.43 -4.93 13.00
C PRO A 135 -14.95 -3.55 13.45
N ILE A 136 -13.66 -3.42 13.78
CA ILE A 136 -13.05 -2.15 14.20
C ILE A 136 -13.13 -1.14 13.06
N LEU A 137 -12.68 -1.49 11.86
CA LEU A 137 -12.74 -0.63 10.67
C LEU A 137 -14.18 -0.21 10.36
N LYS A 138 -15.14 -1.13 10.44
CA LYS A 138 -16.55 -0.81 10.20
C LYS A 138 -17.08 0.21 11.20
N SER A 139 -16.70 0.10 12.47
CA SER A 139 -17.05 1.05 13.52
C SER A 139 -16.36 2.41 13.29
N ALA A 140 -15.06 2.37 13.00
CA ALA A 140 -14.24 3.55 12.79
C ALA A 140 -14.70 4.38 11.60
N VAL A 141 -14.91 3.75 10.43
CA VAL A 141 -15.41 4.41 9.22
C VAL A 141 -16.75 5.09 9.47
N LYS A 142 -17.67 4.44 10.19
CA LYS A 142 -18.97 5.03 10.53
C LYS A 142 -18.84 6.30 11.38
N LYS A 143 -17.94 6.29 12.38
CA LYS A 143 -17.68 7.45 13.25
C LYS A 143 -16.99 8.59 12.48
N LEU A 144 -15.98 8.25 11.67
CA LEU A 144 -15.14 9.20 10.92
C LEU A 144 -15.91 10.03 9.88
N VAL A 145 -16.94 9.46 9.27
CA VAL A 145 -17.79 10.18 8.29
C VAL A 145 -18.42 11.44 8.91
N GLY A 146 -18.78 11.39 10.20
CA GLY A 146 -19.31 12.56 10.92
C GLY A 146 -18.31 13.71 11.07
N SER A 147 -17.02 13.41 10.94
CA SER A 147 -15.90 14.34 11.04
C SER A 147 -15.24 14.61 9.68
N PHE A 148 -15.97 14.45 8.58
CA PHE A 148 -15.48 14.70 7.22
C PHE A 148 -14.29 13.83 6.79
N VAL A 149 -14.18 12.64 7.37
CA VAL A 149 -13.15 11.66 7.05
C VAL A 149 -13.81 10.44 6.43
N ILE A 150 -13.28 9.98 5.30
CA ILE A 150 -13.75 8.79 4.60
C ILE A 150 -12.61 7.83 4.40
N MET A 151 -12.91 6.53 4.35
CA MET A 151 -11.96 5.56 3.82
C MET A 151 -11.86 5.75 2.31
N HIS A 152 -10.64 5.83 1.80
CA HIS A 152 -10.37 5.94 0.37
C HIS A 152 -9.95 4.59 -0.19
N ASP A 153 -9.02 3.92 0.47
CA ASP A 153 -8.56 2.59 0.07
C ASP A 153 -8.10 1.73 1.25
N MET A 154 -8.05 0.42 1.00
CA MET A 154 -7.64 -0.61 1.95
C MET A 154 -6.76 -1.62 1.23
N ASP A 155 -5.57 -1.88 1.77
CA ASP A 155 -4.63 -2.88 1.27
C ASP A 155 -4.82 -4.19 2.05
N ILE A 156 -5.44 -5.17 1.42
CA ILE A 156 -5.48 -6.55 1.89
C ILE A 156 -4.33 -7.33 1.28
N ALA A 157 -3.74 -8.26 2.03
CA ALA A 157 -2.65 -9.05 1.53
C ALA A 157 -2.66 -10.48 2.08
N VAL A 158 -2.05 -11.37 1.30
CA VAL A 158 -1.68 -12.73 1.69
C VAL A 158 -0.23 -12.97 1.27
N ASP A 159 0.49 -13.67 2.13
CA ASP A 159 1.80 -14.21 1.79
C ASP A 159 1.60 -15.61 1.19
N LEU A 160 2.20 -15.83 0.03
CA LEU A 160 2.18 -17.07 -0.74
C LEU A 160 3.55 -17.74 -0.62
N ALA A 161 3.55 -19.06 -0.50
CA ALA A 161 4.77 -19.85 -0.64
C ALA A 161 5.33 -19.68 -2.06
N ARG A 162 6.65 -19.91 -2.20
CA ARG A 162 7.41 -19.81 -3.46
C ARG A 162 7.69 -18.39 -3.95
N ILE A 163 8.63 -18.29 -4.86
CA ILE A 163 9.12 -17.02 -5.41
C ILE A 163 8.66 -16.88 -6.85
N SER A 164 8.12 -15.70 -7.17
CA SER A 164 7.73 -15.34 -8.52
C SER A 164 8.41 -14.10 -9.05
N THR A 165 8.60 -14.08 -10.37
CA THR A 165 9.12 -12.96 -11.13
C THR A 165 8.02 -12.31 -11.95
N ARG A 166 8.25 -11.08 -12.39
CA ARG A 166 7.37 -10.35 -13.29
C ARG A 166 7.07 -11.14 -14.58
N ALA A 167 8.03 -11.90 -15.09
CA ALA A 167 7.85 -12.70 -16.31
C ALA A 167 6.85 -13.84 -16.09
N ILE A 168 6.98 -14.60 -15.00
CA ILE A 168 6.08 -15.70 -14.63
C ILE A 168 4.67 -15.15 -14.43
N ILE A 169 4.54 -14.08 -13.65
CA ILE A 169 3.23 -13.49 -13.35
C ILE A 169 2.61 -12.89 -14.61
N ALA A 170 3.37 -12.19 -15.45
CA ALA A 170 2.84 -11.64 -16.70
C ALA A 170 2.35 -12.73 -17.67
N SER A 171 3.04 -13.88 -17.71
CA SER A 171 2.61 -15.06 -18.47
C SER A 171 1.27 -15.58 -17.96
N TYR A 172 1.14 -15.76 -16.64
CA TYR A 172 -0.12 -16.18 -16.00
C TYR A 172 -1.25 -15.16 -16.20
N LEU A 173 -1.00 -13.87 -15.98
CA LEU A 173 -1.99 -12.81 -16.21
C LEU A 173 -2.50 -12.86 -17.65
N SER A 174 -1.62 -13.11 -18.61
CA SER A 174 -2.00 -13.28 -20.02
C SER A 174 -2.87 -14.54 -20.23
N SER A 175 -2.57 -15.65 -19.57
CA SER A 175 -3.34 -16.90 -19.69
C SER A 175 -4.74 -16.81 -19.09
N VAL A 176 -4.93 -15.99 -18.06
CA VAL A 176 -6.25 -15.71 -17.46
C VAL A 176 -6.96 -14.49 -18.07
N GLY A 177 -6.46 -13.96 -19.19
CA GLY A 177 -7.12 -12.92 -19.98
C GLY A 177 -6.95 -11.48 -19.44
N VAL A 178 -5.99 -11.24 -18.54
CA VAL A 178 -5.63 -9.88 -18.13
C VAL A 178 -4.78 -9.23 -19.23
N GLY A 179 -5.41 -8.31 -19.97
CA GLY A 179 -4.75 -7.58 -21.05
C GLY A 179 -3.59 -6.69 -20.57
N LYS A 180 -2.55 -6.56 -21.42
CA LYS A 180 -1.35 -5.76 -21.13
C LYS A 180 -1.64 -4.31 -20.74
N THR A 181 -2.73 -3.72 -21.25
CA THR A 181 -3.15 -2.35 -20.95
C THR A 181 -3.57 -2.15 -19.49
N ARG A 182 -3.92 -3.23 -18.78
CA ARG A 182 -4.25 -3.20 -17.35
C ARG A 182 -3.01 -3.30 -16.47
N ILE A 183 -1.89 -3.77 -17.01
CA ILE A 183 -0.62 -3.90 -16.28
C ILE A 183 0.03 -2.52 -16.17
N VAL A 184 0.44 -2.15 -14.96
CA VAL A 184 1.12 -0.88 -14.72
C VAL A 184 2.51 -0.91 -15.35
N ASN A 185 2.82 0.09 -16.17
CA ASN A 185 4.13 0.24 -16.80
C ASN A 185 5.11 0.95 -15.85
N ASP A 186 5.48 0.26 -14.78
CA ASP A 186 6.35 0.74 -13.71
C ASP A 186 7.65 -0.05 -13.59
N ARG A 187 7.98 -0.90 -14.57
CA ARG A 187 9.15 -1.80 -14.53
C ARG A 187 10.46 -1.06 -14.20
N ARG A 188 10.63 0.17 -14.68
CA ARG A 188 11.81 1.01 -14.37
C ARG A 188 11.90 1.44 -12.91
N SER A 189 10.77 1.47 -12.20
CA SER A 189 10.67 1.91 -10.81
C SER A 189 10.66 0.75 -9.82
N VAL A 190 10.04 -0.39 -10.18
CA VAL A 190 9.82 -1.54 -9.28
C VAL A 190 10.57 -2.80 -9.68
N GLY A 191 11.29 -2.76 -10.82
CA GLY A 191 12.08 -3.88 -11.33
C GLY A 191 11.23 -5.07 -11.80
N ASP A 192 11.90 -6.22 -11.86
CA ASP A 192 11.32 -7.51 -12.31
C ASP A 192 10.78 -8.38 -11.17
N ASN A 193 10.85 -7.88 -9.93
CA ASN A 193 10.39 -8.59 -8.73
C ASN A 193 8.99 -8.14 -8.28
N CYS A 194 8.35 -7.25 -9.05
CA CYS A 194 7.04 -6.70 -8.76
C CYS A 194 6.27 -6.45 -10.05
N ILE A 195 4.98 -6.76 -10.02
CA ILE A 195 4.02 -6.41 -11.07
C ILE A 195 2.73 -5.93 -10.44
N SER A 196 2.20 -4.83 -10.94
CA SER A 196 0.89 -4.32 -10.57
C SER A 196 -0.03 -4.33 -11.78
N TRP A 197 -1.32 -4.53 -11.55
CA TRP A 197 -2.34 -4.34 -12.57
C TRP A 197 -3.64 -3.81 -11.97
N TYR A 198 -4.40 -3.09 -12.79
CA TYR A 198 -5.71 -2.58 -12.41
C TYR A 198 -6.81 -3.55 -12.79
N GLY A 199 -7.80 -3.64 -11.93
CA GLY A 199 -9.05 -4.27 -12.30
C GLY A 199 -10.26 -3.76 -11.56
N SER A 200 -11.32 -4.54 -11.65
CA SER A 200 -12.56 -4.25 -10.97
C SER A 200 -13.20 -5.55 -10.51
N THR A 201 -13.94 -5.46 -9.42
CA THR A 201 -14.79 -6.53 -8.89
C THR A 201 -16.18 -5.96 -8.61
N THR A 202 -17.20 -6.81 -8.67
CA THR A 202 -18.57 -6.38 -8.35
C THR A 202 -18.99 -7.03 -7.04
N ILE A 203 -19.20 -6.19 -6.02
CA ILE A 203 -19.78 -6.64 -4.76
C ILE A 203 -21.24 -6.21 -4.73
N LYS A 204 -22.14 -7.20 -4.82
CA LYS A 204 -23.58 -7.03 -5.02
C LYS A 204 -23.88 -6.28 -6.33
N SER A 205 -24.06 -4.97 -6.26
CA SER A 205 -24.38 -4.08 -7.38
C SER A 205 -23.42 -2.90 -7.50
N THR A 206 -22.34 -2.91 -6.72
CA THR A 206 -21.32 -1.85 -6.76
C THR A 206 -20.07 -2.41 -7.41
N THR A 207 -19.70 -1.83 -8.55
CA THR A 207 -18.39 -2.05 -9.17
C THR A 207 -17.35 -1.30 -8.34
N ILE A 208 -16.33 -2.02 -7.93
CA ILE A 208 -15.23 -1.54 -7.10
C ILE A 208 -13.98 -1.68 -7.92
N ASN A 209 -13.24 -0.59 -8.07
CA ASN A 209 -11.92 -0.64 -8.68
C ASN A 209 -10.94 -1.25 -7.69
N ILE A 210 -10.05 -2.08 -8.21
CA ILE A 210 -8.98 -2.71 -7.44
C ILE A 210 -7.66 -2.47 -8.15
N ARG A 211 -6.59 -2.42 -7.37
CA ARG A 211 -5.22 -2.60 -7.88
C ARG A 211 -4.66 -3.83 -7.20
N ALA A 212 -4.27 -4.82 -8.00
CA ALA A 212 -3.57 -5.98 -7.50
C ALA A 212 -2.06 -5.82 -7.76
N LYS A 213 -1.27 -6.32 -6.83
CA LYS A 213 0.19 -6.28 -6.87
C LYS A 213 0.71 -7.63 -6.38
N LEU A 214 1.56 -8.25 -7.20
CA LEU A 214 2.32 -9.43 -6.82
C LEU A 214 3.80 -9.09 -6.79
N TYR A 215 4.48 -9.45 -5.71
CA TYR A 215 5.90 -9.15 -5.56
C TYR A 215 6.65 -10.13 -4.67
N ASN A 216 7.95 -10.27 -4.93
CA ASN A 216 8.87 -10.94 -4.02
C ASN A 216 9.01 -10.09 -2.75
N LYS A 217 8.50 -10.61 -1.62
CA LYS A 217 8.43 -9.86 -0.35
C LYS A 217 9.82 -9.48 0.15
N PHE A 218 10.78 -10.39 0.07
CA PHE A 218 12.15 -10.15 0.54
C PHE A 218 12.81 -9.02 -0.25
N VAL A 219 12.76 -9.08 -1.58
CA VAL A 219 13.34 -8.04 -2.44
C VAL A 219 12.67 -6.69 -2.17
N GLN A 220 11.35 -6.65 -2.10
CA GLN A 220 10.64 -5.39 -1.81
C GLN A 220 10.95 -4.82 -0.43
N MET A 221 11.17 -5.64 0.58
CA MET A 221 11.59 -5.16 1.89
C MET A 221 12.97 -4.50 1.80
N VAL A 222 13.96 -5.16 1.18
CA VAL A 222 15.32 -4.62 1.03
C VAL A 222 15.35 -3.37 0.15
N GLU A 223 14.53 -3.34 -0.90
CA GLU A 223 14.37 -2.19 -1.79
C GLU A 223 13.41 -1.11 -1.23
N SER A 224 12.80 -1.28 -0.07
CA SER A 224 11.94 -0.24 0.47
C SER A 224 12.75 1.02 0.79
N SER A 225 12.20 2.21 0.53
CA SER A 225 12.90 3.48 0.77
C SER A 225 13.31 3.66 2.23
N GLU A 226 12.50 3.16 3.16
CA GLU A 226 12.81 3.19 4.59
C GLU A 226 14.04 2.34 4.92
N ILE A 227 14.09 1.09 4.45
CA ILE A 227 15.25 0.22 4.66
C ILE A 227 16.46 0.76 3.90
N ARG A 228 16.31 1.23 2.66
CA ARG A 228 17.42 1.86 1.90
C ARG A 228 17.98 3.09 2.62
N SER A 229 17.13 3.94 3.20
CA SER A 229 17.59 5.12 3.95
C SER A 229 18.35 4.77 5.24
N LYS A 230 17.99 3.65 5.89
CA LYS A 230 18.63 3.14 7.11
C LYS A 230 19.89 2.33 6.81
N LEU A 231 19.90 1.57 5.72
CA LEU A 231 21.05 0.79 5.27
C LEU A 231 22.12 1.68 4.62
N GLY A 232 21.74 2.77 3.94
CA GLY A 232 22.67 3.78 3.42
C GLY A 232 23.86 3.15 2.66
N SER A 233 25.08 3.57 2.99
CA SER A 233 26.32 3.02 2.44
C SER A 233 26.60 1.56 2.85
N LYS A 234 25.87 0.98 3.81
CA LYS A 234 26.04 -0.41 4.26
C LYS A 234 25.37 -1.44 3.36
N LEU A 235 24.56 -1.02 2.39
CA LEU A 235 24.14 -1.92 1.31
C LEU A 235 25.37 -2.48 0.58
N SER A 236 26.43 -1.67 0.45
CA SER A 236 27.72 -2.14 -0.08
C SER A 236 28.36 -3.23 0.77
N TYR A 237 28.09 -3.35 2.08
CA TYR A 237 28.58 -4.49 2.89
C TYR A 237 27.79 -5.78 2.63
N LEU A 238 26.52 -5.68 2.22
CA LEU A 238 25.73 -6.83 1.76
C LEU A 238 26.25 -7.36 0.41
N VAL A 239 26.75 -6.48 -0.47
CA VAL A 239 27.19 -6.80 -1.84
C VAL A 239 28.70 -7.04 -1.94
N ALA A 240 29.52 -6.25 -1.26
CA ALA A 240 30.99 -6.33 -1.24
C ALA A 240 31.56 -7.31 -0.19
N ASN A 241 30.68 -7.96 0.57
CA ASN A 241 30.90 -9.22 1.28
C ASN A 241 32.26 -9.36 1.99
N THR A 242 32.41 -8.68 3.13
CA THR A 242 33.42 -9.06 4.15
C THR A 242 32.86 -9.96 5.24
N ASP A 243 31.53 -10.16 5.28
CA ASP A 243 30.83 -11.02 6.25
C ASP A 243 30.20 -12.24 5.55
N LEU A 244 31.00 -13.30 5.47
CA LEU A 244 30.65 -14.58 4.86
C LEU A 244 29.38 -15.20 5.46
N ASP A 245 29.05 -14.92 6.72
CA ASP A 245 27.88 -15.48 7.40
C ASP A 245 26.60 -14.78 6.98
N LEU A 246 26.64 -13.45 6.81
CA LEU A 246 25.52 -12.69 6.28
C LEU A 246 25.21 -13.07 4.83
N ALA A 247 26.23 -13.21 3.98
CA ALA A 247 26.04 -13.66 2.60
C ALA A 247 25.51 -15.09 2.50
N LYS A 248 26.00 -16.02 3.32
CA LYS A 248 25.44 -17.37 3.42
C LYS A 248 23.98 -17.35 3.86
N LYS A 249 23.63 -16.52 4.86
CA LYS A 249 22.23 -16.36 5.32
C LYS A 249 21.35 -15.79 4.21
N LEU A 250 21.80 -14.77 3.47
CA LEU A 250 21.05 -14.23 2.32
C LEU A 250 20.87 -15.26 1.20
N GLN A 251 21.90 -16.05 0.90
CA GLN A 251 21.81 -17.17 -0.04
C GLN A 251 20.88 -18.29 0.45
N GLN A 252 20.76 -18.50 1.76
CA GLN A 252 19.78 -19.43 2.34
C GLN A 252 18.37 -18.86 2.29
N TYR A 253 18.18 -17.56 2.57
CA TYR A 253 16.89 -16.87 2.44
C TYR A 253 16.41 -16.76 0.99
N LYS A 254 17.33 -16.72 0.02
CA LYS A 254 17.03 -16.88 -1.42
C LYS A 254 16.24 -18.17 -1.69
N LYS A 255 16.45 -19.24 -0.90
CA LYS A 255 15.76 -20.53 -1.02
C LYS A 255 14.50 -20.67 -0.14
N ALA A 256 14.15 -19.64 0.62
CA ALA A 256 13.01 -19.60 1.54
C ALA A 256 12.05 -18.43 1.23
N GLY A 257 12.10 -17.91 0.01
CA GLY A 257 11.38 -16.69 -0.34
C GLY A 257 9.87 -16.87 -0.45
N MET A 258 9.16 -15.78 -0.20
CA MET A 258 7.70 -15.70 -0.28
C MET A 258 7.29 -14.64 -1.30
N THR A 259 6.21 -14.93 -2.03
CA THR A 259 5.53 -13.95 -2.87
C THR A 259 4.40 -13.33 -2.06
N ARG A 260 4.21 -12.02 -2.13
CA ARG A 260 3.04 -11.35 -1.54
C ARG A 260 2.06 -10.99 -2.65
N LEU A 261 0.81 -11.38 -2.46
CA LEU A 261 -0.33 -10.81 -3.18
C LEU A 261 -0.94 -9.72 -2.31
N GLU A 262 -1.02 -8.52 -2.86
CA GLU A 262 -1.61 -7.34 -2.23
C GLU A 262 -2.71 -6.81 -3.16
N ILE A 263 -3.91 -6.62 -2.63
CA ILE A 263 -5.04 -6.03 -3.35
C ILE A 263 -5.44 -4.74 -2.61
N THR A 264 -5.24 -3.61 -3.27
CA THR A 264 -5.81 -2.33 -2.88
C THR A 264 -7.26 -2.27 -3.37
N LEU A 265 -8.21 -2.19 -2.45
CA LEU A 265 -9.61 -1.92 -2.76
C LEU A 265 -9.90 -0.42 -2.63
N TYR A 266 -10.34 0.21 -3.71
CA TYR A 266 -10.75 1.62 -3.68
C TYR A 266 -12.21 1.76 -3.30
N GLY A 267 -12.49 2.42 -2.18
CA GLY A 267 -13.85 2.74 -1.75
C GLY A 267 -14.00 3.04 -0.26
N SER A 268 -15.17 3.56 0.08
CA SER A 268 -15.50 4.04 1.43
C SER A 268 -16.24 3.03 2.30
N LYS A 269 -16.37 1.77 1.85
CA LYS A 269 -17.15 0.72 2.53
C LYS A 269 -16.28 -0.45 2.95
N VAL A 270 -16.54 -0.94 4.16
CA VAL A 270 -15.99 -2.20 4.68
C VAL A 270 -16.97 -3.33 4.41
N TYR A 271 -16.49 -4.42 3.83
CA TYR A 271 -17.29 -5.58 3.45
C TYR A 271 -17.14 -6.73 4.45
N LYS A 272 -17.88 -7.82 4.26
CA LYS A 272 -17.72 -9.04 5.07
C LYS A 272 -16.42 -9.76 4.67
N GLU A 273 -15.80 -10.44 5.62
CA GLU A 273 -14.53 -11.18 5.43
C GLU A 273 -14.52 -12.06 4.17
N LYS A 274 -15.57 -12.85 3.96
CA LYS A 274 -15.72 -13.74 2.80
C LYS A 274 -15.54 -13.07 1.43
N TYR A 275 -15.82 -11.77 1.32
CA TYR A 275 -15.62 -11.04 0.06
C TYR A 275 -14.13 -10.83 -0.21
N TYR A 276 -13.35 -10.56 0.83
CA TYR A 276 -11.91 -10.38 0.70
C TYR A 276 -11.21 -11.73 0.47
N GLN A 277 -11.68 -12.79 1.13
CA GLN A 277 -11.21 -14.17 0.85
C GLN A 277 -11.41 -14.53 -0.63
N GLY A 278 -12.62 -14.35 -1.16
CA GLY A 278 -12.89 -14.63 -2.58
C GLY A 278 -12.22 -13.69 -3.59
N LEU A 279 -11.51 -12.63 -3.15
CA LEU A 279 -10.63 -11.84 -4.02
C LEU A 279 -9.20 -12.40 -4.07
N MET A 280 -8.82 -13.20 -3.08
CA MET A 280 -7.50 -13.78 -2.92
C MET A 280 -7.42 -15.25 -3.39
N ASP A 281 -8.57 -15.90 -3.58
CA ASP A 281 -8.71 -17.22 -4.20
C ASP A 281 -8.57 -17.16 -5.73
#